data_AF-A0AA38XLQ2-F1
#
_entry.id   AF-A0AA38XLQ2-F1
#
_cell.length_a   1.000
_cell.length_b   1.000
_cell.length_c   1.000
_cell.angle_alpha   90.00
_cell.angle_beta   90.00
_cell.angle_gamma   90.00
#
_symmetry.space_group_name_H-M   'P 1'
#
loop_
_entity.id
_entity.type
_entity.pdbx_description
1 polymer ?
#
loop_
_entity_poly.entity_id
_entity_poly.type
_entity_poly.pdbx_seq_one_letter_code
_entity_poly.pdbx_strand_id
1 'polypeptide(L)'
;MGRCTRKWRQLIWQRAQGVATLYPAEQRFQYVNAAISLRHPYWDWAAHPTLPDIVTQPQIPVNTPAGLQTIDNPLFQYVFQSDAAGNGFPTSDPMANFPQTVRWWDPTTGSSNQSAANAALSANAPTINSLVYQMFASMTNYTAFSCTWPGGLQGSANNIEGIHNSIHNSVGGYGHMEYPEVAAFDPVFWLHHANVDRLFAMWQALYPDSYIEPTVNAYGSYYEPVGFVDSGTTVLAPFHSDNGSTMFTSDDVRSTRTFGYSYPELPDWQLTPDQLAANVRAAVNSLYGGSPNSSVRRSSEDMRGRSTNLAESFGYVTLDLARELNVNNLNRQWSVTVLIDRFPLATSFCIDFFVGDAPADVAAWPTAGNLIGTYAQFNPANVTLVHPNGFPEGQVRSEISMTHTLAAGVSRGVLRDLSPRSVVPLLQSALTWKARTPAGEEVPVTALSGLSISVSTRSVIPRTAQDQFPQYGAIQWLDSVTEGKPCGTGRRHKQT
;
A
#
# COMPACT_ATOMS: atom_id res chain seq x y z
N MET A 1 7.12 -9.44 -6.21
CA MET A 1 6.13 -8.47 -6.72
C MET A 1 6.48 -7.95 -8.13
N GLY A 2 7.57 -7.19 -8.33
CA GLY A 2 7.89 -6.59 -9.65
C GLY A 2 8.02 -7.54 -10.86
N ARG A 3 8.38 -8.82 -10.67
CA ARG A 3 8.60 -9.78 -11.77
C ARG A 3 7.35 -10.27 -12.46
N CYS A 4 6.26 -10.52 -11.72
CA CYS A 4 4.97 -10.87 -12.31
C CYS A 4 4.56 -9.75 -13.28
N THR A 5 4.71 -8.49 -12.85
CA THR A 5 4.41 -7.31 -13.66
C THR A 5 5.30 -7.22 -14.91
N ARG A 6 6.58 -7.61 -14.82
CA ARG A 6 7.50 -7.66 -15.98
C ARG A 6 7.11 -8.74 -16.99
N LYS A 7 6.72 -9.93 -16.54
CA LYS A 7 6.23 -10.98 -17.44
C LYS A 7 4.90 -10.59 -18.11
N TRP A 8 3.99 -10.01 -17.34
CA TRP A 8 2.74 -9.43 -17.84
C TRP A 8 2.98 -8.37 -18.92
N ARG A 9 3.90 -7.43 -18.67
CA ARG A 9 4.37 -6.43 -19.65
C ARG A 9 4.86 -7.07 -20.95
N GLN A 10 5.70 -8.11 -20.86
CA GLN A 10 6.24 -8.79 -22.03
C GLN A 10 5.12 -9.40 -22.89
N LEU A 11 4.15 -10.09 -22.25
CA LEU A 11 3.04 -10.73 -22.96
C LEU A 11 2.13 -9.70 -23.64
N ILE A 12 1.77 -8.61 -22.94
CA ILE A 12 1.01 -7.51 -23.53
C ILE A 12 1.75 -6.93 -24.73
N TRP A 13 3.05 -6.66 -24.58
CA TRP A 13 3.87 -6.10 -25.65
C TRP A 13 3.90 -7.03 -26.87
N GLN A 14 4.14 -8.33 -26.69
CA GLN A 14 4.12 -9.32 -27.78
C GLN A 14 2.77 -9.38 -28.50
N ARG A 15 1.66 -9.33 -27.76
CA ARG A 15 0.32 -9.30 -28.36
C ARG A 15 0.05 -7.99 -29.10
N ALA A 16 0.49 -6.85 -28.56
CA ALA A 16 0.37 -5.55 -29.20
C ALA A 16 1.15 -5.48 -30.52
N GLN A 17 2.36 -6.07 -30.58
CA GLN A 17 3.12 -6.19 -31.84
C GLN A 17 2.29 -6.93 -32.91
N GLY A 18 1.69 -8.07 -32.55
CA GLY A 18 0.83 -8.83 -33.47
C GLY A 18 -0.38 -8.02 -33.94
N VAL A 19 -1.11 -7.40 -33.02
CA VAL A 19 -2.29 -6.57 -33.33
C VAL A 19 -1.93 -5.39 -34.22
N ALA A 20 -0.79 -4.74 -33.99
CA ALA A 20 -0.33 -3.61 -34.81
C ALA A 20 -0.17 -3.97 -36.30
N THR A 21 0.19 -5.22 -36.63
CA THR A 21 0.34 -5.65 -38.03
C THR A 21 -0.98 -5.73 -38.78
N LEU A 22 -2.10 -5.90 -38.06
CA LEU A 22 -3.44 -6.08 -38.63
C LEU A 22 -4.04 -4.76 -39.14
N TYR A 23 -3.52 -3.61 -38.70
CA TYR A 23 -4.04 -2.31 -39.13
C TYR A 23 -3.85 -2.08 -40.65
N PRO A 24 -4.73 -1.27 -41.29
CA PRO A 24 -4.58 -0.86 -42.68
C PRO A 24 -3.23 -0.20 -42.96
N ALA A 25 -2.74 -0.33 -44.19
CA ALA A 25 -1.39 0.11 -44.56
C ALA A 25 -1.09 1.58 -44.23
N GLU A 26 -2.09 2.45 -44.38
CA GLU A 26 -2.00 3.89 -44.08
C GLU A 26 -1.79 4.22 -42.59
N GLN A 27 -2.23 3.35 -41.67
CA GLN A 27 -2.11 3.53 -40.22
C GLN A 27 -1.10 2.59 -39.57
N ARG A 28 -0.72 1.49 -40.25
CA ARG A 28 0.13 0.43 -39.70
C ARG A 28 1.44 0.94 -39.13
N PHE A 29 2.09 1.88 -39.80
CA PHE A 29 3.36 2.46 -39.33
C PHE A 29 3.21 3.12 -37.94
N GLN A 30 2.12 3.87 -37.73
CA GLN A 30 1.85 4.50 -36.44
C GLN A 30 1.64 3.46 -35.33
N TYR A 31 0.85 2.42 -35.59
CA TYR A 31 0.55 1.38 -34.59
C TYR A 31 1.74 0.48 -34.29
N VAL A 32 2.58 0.15 -35.28
CA VAL A 32 3.82 -0.60 -35.06
C VAL A 32 4.77 0.22 -34.18
N ASN A 33 4.94 1.52 -34.45
CA ASN A 33 5.77 2.38 -33.61
C ASN A 33 5.22 2.52 -32.18
N ALA A 34 3.89 2.67 -32.03
CA ALA A 34 3.26 2.71 -30.72
C ALA A 34 3.43 1.40 -29.95
N ALA A 35 3.32 0.25 -30.63
CA ALA A 35 3.54 -1.05 -30.00
C ALA A 35 4.99 -1.21 -29.52
N ILE A 36 5.99 -0.69 -30.25
CA ILE A 36 7.41 -0.75 -29.85
C ILE A 36 7.64 0.01 -28.54
N SER A 37 7.07 1.22 -28.41
CA SER A 37 7.21 2.07 -27.23
C SER A 37 6.28 1.69 -26.07
N LEU A 38 5.31 0.80 -26.29
CA LEU A 38 4.33 0.40 -25.29
C LEU A 38 5.01 -0.18 -24.03
N ARG A 39 4.66 0.39 -22.87
CA ARG A 39 4.98 -0.15 -21.54
C ARG A 39 3.71 -0.15 -20.71
N HIS A 40 3.58 -1.08 -19.77
CA HIS A 40 2.42 -1.13 -18.89
C HIS A 40 2.42 0.10 -17.96
N PRO A 41 1.31 0.86 -17.87
CA PRO A 41 1.23 2.03 -17.01
C PRO A 41 1.27 1.63 -15.53
N TYR A 42 1.57 2.60 -14.67
CA TYR A 42 1.50 2.46 -13.22
C TYR A 42 0.39 3.35 -12.67
N TRP A 43 -0.19 2.96 -11.53
CA TRP A 43 -1.15 3.77 -10.80
C TRP A 43 -0.51 4.34 -9.54
N ASP A 44 -0.20 5.64 -9.55
CA ASP A 44 0.39 6.34 -8.39
C ASP A 44 -0.66 6.65 -7.33
N TRP A 45 -1.11 5.62 -6.61
CA TRP A 45 -2.13 5.71 -5.57
C TRP A 45 -1.72 6.62 -4.40
N ALA A 46 -0.43 6.91 -4.20
CA ALA A 46 0.04 7.83 -3.16
C ALA A 46 -0.14 9.30 -3.55
N ALA A 47 -0.13 9.59 -4.86
CA ALA A 47 -0.40 10.92 -5.40
C ALA A 47 -1.87 11.11 -5.81
N HIS A 48 -2.50 10.06 -6.34
CA HIS A 48 -3.84 10.01 -6.90
C HIS A 48 -4.63 8.84 -6.28
N PRO A 49 -5.24 9.04 -5.11
CA PRO A 49 -5.80 7.97 -4.27
C PRO A 49 -7.21 7.54 -4.70
N THR A 50 -7.43 7.39 -6.00
CA THR A 50 -8.65 6.85 -6.59
C THR A 50 -8.27 5.86 -7.67
N LEU A 51 -9.14 4.89 -7.93
CA LEU A 51 -9.02 3.99 -9.07
C LEU A 51 -8.82 4.81 -10.36
N PRO A 52 -7.88 4.43 -11.24
CA PRO A 52 -7.75 5.06 -12.56
C PRO A 52 -9.08 5.01 -13.33
N ASP A 53 -9.47 6.09 -14.01
CA ASP A 53 -10.74 6.14 -14.75
C ASP A 53 -10.91 4.97 -15.73
N ILE A 54 -9.82 4.50 -16.33
CA ILE A 54 -9.85 3.37 -17.25
C ILE A 54 -10.21 2.05 -16.58
N VAL A 55 -10.08 1.88 -15.27
CA VAL A 55 -10.50 0.63 -14.59
C VAL A 55 -11.91 0.70 -14.03
N THR A 56 -12.59 1.84 -14.19
CA THR A 56 -13.96 2.08 -13.69
C THR A 56 -15.01 2.13 -14.81
N GLN A 57 -14.58 2.17 -16.07
CA GLN A 57 -15.46 2.20 -17.24
C GLN A 57 -15.74 0.79 -17.76
N PRO A 58 -17.00 0.33 -17.88
CA PRO A 58 -17.31 -1.03 -18.36
C PRO A 58 -17.00 -1.22 -19.85
N GLN A 59 -17.08 -0.15 -20.64
CA GLN A 59 -16.80 -0.15 -22.07
C GLN A 59 -15.94 1.05 -22.45
N ILE A 60 -15.10 0.90 -23.47
CA ILE A 60 -14.18 1.94 -23.92
C ILE A 60 -14.16 2.03 -25.45
N PRO A 61 -14.06 3.25 -26.02
CA PRO A 61 -13.84 3.42 -27.45
C PRO A 61 -12.37 3.15 -27.79
N VAL A 62 -12.12 2.31 -28.78
CA VAL A 62 -10.78 1.96 -29.27
C VAL A 62 -10.77 2.01 -30.79
N ASN A 63 -9.74 2.62 -31.38
CA ASN A 63 -9.52 2.52 -32.82
C ASN A 63 -8.92 1.14 -33.14
N THR A 64 -9.72 0.22 -33.65
CA THR A 64 -9.34 -1.14 -34.00
C THR A 64 -8.81 -1.21 -35.44
N PRO A 65 -8.25 -2.35 -35.89
CA PRO A 65 -7.95 -2.56 -37.30
C PRO A 65 -9.16 -2.38 -38.26
N ALA A 66 -10.39 -2.51 -37.75
CA ALA A 66 -11.63 -2.29 -38.49
C ALA A 66 -12.23 -0.89 -38.32
N GLY A 67 -11.49 0.04 -37.69
CA GLY A 67 -11.94 1.40 -37.36
C GLY A 67 -12.37 1.56 -35.89
N LEU A 68 -12.95 2.72 -35.56
CA LEU A 68 -13.38 3.04 -34.21
C LEU A 68 -14.52 2.13 -33.76
N GLN A 69 -14.32 1.42 -32.65
CA GLN A 69 -15.32 0.54 -32.04
C GLN A 69 -15.38 0.77 -30.53
N THR A 70 -16.56 0.57 -29.95
CA THR A 70 -16.71 0.45 -28.50
C THR A 70 -16.59 -1.02 -28.13
N ILE A 71 -15.69 -1.34 -27.21
CA ILE A 71 -15.46 -2.71 -26.74
C ILE A 71 -15.69 -2.80 -25.23
N ASP A 72 -15.97 -4.01 -24.74
CA ASP A 72 -15.91 -4.30 -23.32
C ASP A 72 -14.48 -4.08 -22.82
N ASN A 73 -14.36 -3.38 -21.69
CA ASN A 73 -13.07 -2.94 -21.20
C ASN A 73 -12.38 -4.06 -20.42
N PRO A 74 -11.26 -4.62 -20.92
CA PRO A 74 -10.55 -5.69 -20.23
C PRO A 74 -9.84 -5.22 -18.95
N LEU A 75 -9.80 -3.91 -18.68
CA LEU A 75 -9.26 -3.34 -17.45
C LEU A 75 -10.31 -3.10 -16.37
N PHE A 76 -11.60 -3.27 -16.69
CA PHE A 76 -12.70 -3.10 -15.73
C PHE A 76 -12.80 -4.28 -14.77
N GLN A 77 -12.85 -5.50 -15.31
CA GLN A 77 -12.95 -6.76 -14.58
C GLN A 77 -12.40 -7.91 -15.43
N TYR A 78 -12.05 -9.02 -14.79
CA TYR A 78 -11.75 -10.29 -15.47
C TYR A 78 -12.92 -11.25 -15.34
N VAL A 79 -13.28 -11.91 -16.45
CA VAL A 79 -14.29 -12.98 -16.48
C VAL A 79 -13.56 -14.33 -16.43
N PHE A 80 -13.85 -15.11 -15.39
CA PHE A 80 -13.19 -16.38 -15.15
C PHE A 80 -13.49 -17.40 -16.25
N GLN A 81 -12.47 -18.17 -16.62
CA GLN A 81 -12.56 -19.22 -17.63
C GLN A 81 -12.76 -20.62 -16.99
N SER A 82 -12.76 -20.69 -15.67
CA SER A 82 -12.91 -21.90 -14.87
C SER A 82 -13.61 -21.55 -13.56
N ASP A 83 -14.17 -22.55 -12.88
CA ASP A 83 -14.80 -22.35 -11.57
C ASP A 83 -13.76 -22.05 -10.48
N ALA A 84 -14.23 -21.73 -9.27
CA ALA A 84 -13.37 -21.41 -8.13
C ALA A 84 -12.34 -22.51 -7.83
N ALA A 85 -12.74 -23.78 -7.93
CA ALA A 85 -11.84 -24.91 -7.72
C ALA A 85 -10.71 -24.93 -8.77
N GLY A 86 -11.04 -24.74 -10.04
CA GLY A 86 -10.07 -24.65 -11.13
C GLY A 86 -9.12 -23.45 -11.01
N ASN A 87 -9.56 -22.37 -10.37
CA ASN A 87 -8.74 -21.19 -10.11
C ASN A 87 -7.96 -21.25 -8.77
N GLY A 88 -8.11 -22.33 -7.99
CA GLY A 88 -7.46 -22.47 -6.69
C GLY A 88 -8.06 -21.60 -5.58
N PHE A 89 -9.30 -21.14 -5.73
CA PHE A 89 -10.01 -20.34 -4.74
C PHE A 89 -10.88 -21.22 -3.82
N PRO A 90 -10.98 -20.93 -2.51
CA PRO A 90 -11.78 -21.73 -1.58
C PRO A 90 -13.26 -21.75 -1.98
N THR A 91 -13.80 -22.94 -2.33
CA THR A 91 -15.20 -23.07 -2.76
C THR A 91 -16.22 -22.77 -1.64
N SER A 92 -15.77 -22.72 -0.38
CA SER A 92 -16.58 -22.34 0.77
C SER A 92 -16.76 -20.83 0.91
N ASP A 93 -15.89 -20.03 0.28
CA ASP A 93 -15.97 -18.58 0.34
C ASP A 93 -17.10 -18.09 -0.60
N PRO A 94 -17.97 -17.15 -0.18
CA PRO A 94 -19.05 -16.65 -1.03
C PRO A 94 -18.60 -16.14 -2.39
N MET A 95 -17.37 -15.62 -2.49
CA MET A 95 -16.84 -15.10 -3.75
C MET A 95 -16.57 -16.19 -4.80
N ALA A 96 -16.54 -17.46 -4.40
CA ALA A 96 -16.40 -18.59 -5.32
C ALA A 96 -17.52 -18.66 -6.37
N ASN A 97 -18.65 -18.00 -6.10
CA ASN A 97 -19.81 -17.98 -6.99
C ASN A 97 -19.77 -16.87 -8.04
N PHE A 98 -18.80 -15.94 -7.99
CA PHE A 98 -18.73 -14.86 -8.97
C PHE A 98 -18.05 -15.33 -10.26
N PRO A 99 -18.69 -15.18 -11.43
CA PRO A 99 -18.07 -15.50 -12.72
C PRO A 99 -17.08 -14.42 -13.18
N GLN A 100 -16.98 -13.30 -12.46
CA GLN A 100 -16.01 -12.25 -12.70
C GLN A 100 -15.41 -11.71 -11.40
N THR A 101 -14.27 -11.04 -11.51
CA THR A 101 -13.68 -10.31 -10.39
C THR A 101 -14.60 -9.19 -9.92
N VAL A 102 -14.73 -9.04 -8.60
CA VAL A 102 -15.49 -7.99 -7.93
C VAL A 102 -14.64 -7.26 -6.90
N ARG A 103 -14.92 -5.96 -6.74
CA ARG A 103 -14.38 -5.04 -5.73
C ARG A 103 -15.51 -4.63 -4.80
N TRP A 104 -15.32 -4.66 -3.47
CA TRP A 104 -16.32 -4.26 -2.47
C TRP A 104 -17.73 -4.78 -2.81
N TRP A 105 -17.88 -6.08 -3.03
CA TRP A 105 -19.18 -6.59 -3.44
C TRP A 105 -20.17 -6.49 -2.29
N ASP A 106 -21.42 -6.12 -2.61
CA ASP A 106 -22.49 -5.97 -1.64
C ASP A 106 -23.19 -7.32 -1.41
N PRO A 107 -23.20 -7.86 -0.17
CA PRO A 107 -23.88 -9.11 0.18
C PRO A 107 -25.36 -9.19 -0.18
N THR A 108 -26.03 -8.04 -0.25
CA THR A 108 -27.46 -7.93 -0.53
C THR A 108 -27.75 -7.97 -2.02
N THR A 109 -26.94 -7.27 -2.83
CA THR A 109 -27.18 -7.11 -4.27
C THR A 109 -26.30 -7.99 -5.14
N GLY A 110 -25.25 -8.59 -4.58
CA GLY A 110 -24.24 -9.36 -5.33
C GLY A 110 -23.44 -8.50 -6.32
N SER A 111 -23.47 -7.18 -6.18
CA SER A 111 -22.87 -6.26 -7.16
C SER A 111 -21.55 -5.68 -6.63
N SER A 112 -20.56 -5.52 -7.52
CA SER A 112 -19.31 -4.82 -7.19
C SER A 112 -19.55 -3.33 -6.97
N ASN A 113 -18.89 -2.73 -5.97
CA ASN A 113 -19.03 -1.33 -5.61
C ASN A 113 -17.71 -0.55 -5.73
N GLN A 114 -17.46 0.03 -6.91
CA GLN A 114 -16.24 0.82 -7.13
C GLN A 114 -16.21 2.14 -6.37
N SER A 115 -17.37 2.69 -6.02
CA SER A 115 -17.46 3.91 -5.20
C SER A 115 -16.96 3.66 -3.78
N ALA A 116 -17.25 2.48 -3.22
CA ALA A 116 -16.72 2.06 -1.92
C ALA A 116 -15.19 1.89 -1.97
N ALA A 117 -14.65 1.30 -3.05
CA ALA A 117 -13.20 1.23 -3.25
C ALA A 117 -12.54 2.61 -3.27
N ASN A 118 -13.09 3.56 -4.04
CA ASN A 118 -12.59 4.94 -4.08
C ASN A 118 -12.69 5.65 -2.72
N ALA A 119 -13.77 5.42 -1.98
CA ALA A 119 -13.95 6.01 -0.65
C ALA A 119 -12.92 5.47 0.35
N ALA A 120 -12.66 4.15 0.35
CA ALA A 120 -11.65 3.53 1.20
C ALA A 120 -10.22 3.98 0.85
N LEU A 121 -9.90 4.06 -0.45
CA LEU A 121 -8.62 4.62 -0.92
C LEU A 121 -8.44 6.07 -0.46
N SER A 122 -9.48 6.90 -0.62
CA SER A 122 -9.44 8.31 -0.23
C SER A 122 -9.30 8.49 1.28
N ALA A 123 -9.99 7.68 2.09
CA ALA A 123 -9.94 7.74 3.55
C ALA A 123 -8.55 7.37 4.10
N ASN A 124 -7.85 6.42 3.47
CA ASN A 124 -6.49 6.02 3.87
C ASN A 124 -5.39 6.83 3.17
N ALA A 125 -5.71 7.67 2.20
CA ALA A 125 -4.74 8.41 1.40
C ALA A 125 -3.74 9.27 2.21
N PRO A 126 -4.15 10.02 3.27
CA PRO A 126 -3.22 10.83 4.04
C PRO A 126 -2.14 10.00 4.75
N THR A 127 -2.54 8.87 5.35
CA THR A 127 -1.60 7.99 6.05
C THR A 127 -0.67 7.30 5.05
N ILE A 128 -1.21 6.80 3.94
CA ILE A 128 -0.46 6.15 2.87
C ILE A 128 0.58 7.12 2.26
N ASN A 129 0.18 8.35 1.94
CA ASN A 129 1.08 9.37 1.40
C ASN A 129 2.23 9.68 2.38
N SER A 130 1.91 9.78 3.68
CA SER A 130 2.91 10.03 4.72
C SER A 130 3.89 8.86 4.86
N LEU A 131 3.39 7.63 4.81
CA LEU A 131 4.23 6.43 4.91
C LEU A 131 5.16 6.28 3.71
N VAL A 132 4.68 6.51 2.48
CA VAL A 132 5.52 6.49 1.27
C VAL A 132 6.64 7.53 1.35
N TYR A 133 6.32 8.75 1.77
CA TYR A 133 7.32 9.80 1.91
C TYR A 133 8.38 9.45 2.97
N GLN A 134 7.94 9.00 4.15
CA GLN A 134 8.83 8.61 5.24
C GLN A 134 9.67 7.37 4.91
N MET A 135 9.12 6.45 4.11
CA MET A 135 9.81 5.27 3.60
C MET A 135 11.01 5.72 2.75
N PHE A 136 10.80 6.57 1.75
CA PHE A 136 11.90 7.11 0.94
C PHE A 136 12.92 7.90 1.76
N ALA A 137 12.47 8.68 2.73
CA ALA A 137 13.32 9.60 3.45
C ALA A 137 14.10 8.99 4.63
N SER A 138 13.70 7.81 5.14
CA SER A 138 14.32 7.24 6.34
C SER A 138 14.59 5.74 6.33
N MET A 139 14.04 4.98 5.36
CA MET A 139 14.28 3.54 5.28
C MET A 139 15.46 3.25 4.35
N THR A 140 16.65 3.06 4.90
CA THR A 140 17.89 2.86 4.13
C THR A 140 18.27 1.39 3.96
N ASN A 141 17.81 0.51 4.85
CA ASN A 141 18.14 -0.93 4.85
C ASN A 141 17.10 -1.72 4.04
N TYR A 142 17.55 -2.55 3.09
CA TYR A 142 16.68 -3.34 2.23
C TYR A 142 15.73 -4.25 3.01
N THR A 143 16.26 -5.04 3.96
CA THR A 143 15.45 -6.01 4.71
C THR A 143 14.31 -5.35 5.48
N ALA A 144 14.56 -4.19 6.09
CA ALA A 144 13.52 -3.41 6.76
C ALA A 144 12.55 -2.72 5.79
N PHE A 145 13.01 -2.34 4.60
CA PHE A 145 12.19 -1.75 3.55
C PHE A 145 11.28 -2.77 2.85
N SER A 146 11.76 -4.00 2.64
CA SER A 146 11.20 -4.93 1.65
C SER A 146 9.92 -5.62 2.09
N CYS A 147 9.79 -5.95 3.37
CA CYS A 147 8.74 -6.83 3.85
C CYS A 147 8.30 -6.53 5.29
N THR A 148 7.14 -7.08 5.64
CA THR A 148 6.46 -6.96 6.93
C THR A 148 7.10 -7.82 8.04
N TRP A 149 7.91 -8.82 7.65
CA TRP A 149 8.75 -9.60 8.57
C TRP A 149 10.22 -9.48 8.12
N PRO A 150 10.98 -8.52 8.66
CA PRO A 150 12.35 -8.26 8.23
C PRO A 150 13.34 -9.25 8.86
N GLY A 151 13.06 -10.56 8.81
CA GLY A 151 13.94 -11.60 9.36
C GLY A 151 14.16 -11.50 10.87
N GLY A 152 13.16 -11.00 11.61
CA GLY A 152 13.29 -10.75 13.05
C GLY A 152 14.11 -9.50 13.42
N LEU A 153 14.58 -8.72 12.43
CA LEU A 153 15.23 -7.43 12.70
C LEU A 153 14.28 -6.52 13.47
N GLN A 154 14.73 -6.05 14.62
CA GLN A 154 14.01 -5.04 15.40
C GLN A 154 14.27 -3.67 14.78
N GLY A 155 13.22 -2.87 14.59
CA GLY A 155 13.36 -1.56 13.99
C GLY A 155 12.06 -1.00 13.43
N SER A 156 12.20 -0.13 12.44
CA SER A 156 11.10 0.60 11.80
C SER A 156 10.05 -0.35 11.22
N ALA A 157 8.78 -0.01 11.42
CA ALA A 157 7.65 -0.79 10.93
C ALA A 157 7.14 -0.31 9.57
N ASN A 158 7.65 0.82 9.06
CA ASN A 158 7.29 1.34 7.74
C ASN A 158 8.07 0.61 6.63
N ASN A 159 7.37 -0.23 5.87
CA ASN A 159 7.93 -1.04 4.80
C ASN A 159 6.98 -1.04 3.58
N ILE A 160 7.52 -1.32 2.39
CA ILE A 160 6.74 -1.23 1.14
C ILE A 160 5.61 -2.27 1.08
N GLU A 161 5.82 -3.47 1.65
CA GLU A 161 4.82 -4.54 1.67
C GLU A 161 3.61 -4.16 2.53
N GLY A 162 3.83 -3.52 3.69
CA GLY A 162 2.75 -3.02 4.56
C GLY A 162 1.89 -1.97 3.86
N ILE A 163 2.50 -1.02 3.15
CA ILE A 163 1.77 -0.02 2.37
C ILE A 163 1.04 -0.67 1.18
N HIS A 164 1.67 -1.61 0.50
CA HIS A 164 1.06 -2.43 -0.55
C HIS A 164 -0.21 -3.14 -0.07
N ASN A 165 -0.16 -3.77 1.12
CA ASN A 165 -1.30 -4.48 1.70
C ASN A 165 -2.49 -3.53 1.94
N SER A 166 -2.24 -2.30 2.37
CA SER A 166 -3.30 -1.30 2.54
C SER A 166 -4.02 -0.96 1.23
N ILE A 167 -3.33 -1.00 0.07
CA ILE A 167 -3.95 -0.78 -1.24
C ILE A 167 -4.78 -1.97 -1.67
N HIS A 168 -4.27 -3.19 -1.46
CA HIS A 168 -5.04 -4.42 -1.67
C HIS A 168 -6.38 -4.39 -0.93
N ASN A 169 -6.36 -4.06 0.37
CA ASN A 169 -7.57 -3.89 1.17
C ASN A 169 -8.46 -2.73 0.71
N SER A 170 -7.87 -1.56 0.41
CA SER A 170 -8.68 -0.41 -0.03
C SER A 170 -9.43 -0.68 -1.33
N VAL A 171 -8.84 -1.45 -2.25
CA VAL A 171 -9.48 -1.83 -3.52
C VAL A 171 -10.41 -3.03 -3.36
N GLY A 172 -9.96 -4.05 -2.66
CA GLY A 172 -10.69 -5.30 -2.49
C GLY A 172 -11.89 -5.14 -1.58
N GLY A 173 -11.70 -4.59 -0.38
CA GLY A 173 -12.67 -4.69 0.69
C GLY A 173 -13.10 -6.14 0.85
N TYR A 174 -14.40 -6.39 0.80
CA TYR A 174 -14.87 -7.74 0.51
C TYR A 174 -14.84 -7.97 -1.01
N GLY A 175 -13.70 -8.41 -1.55
CA GLY A 175 -13.48 -8.52 -3.00
C GLY A 175 -12.17 -9.21 -3.36
N HIS A 176 -11.94 -9.45 -4.64
CA HIS A 176 -10.83 -10.30 -5.11
C HIS A 176 -9.45 -9.70 -4.79
N MET A 177 -9.32 -8.37 -4.82
CA MET A 177 -8.06 -7.68 -4.48
C MET A 177 -7.65 -7.84 -3.01
N GLU A 178 -8.49 -8.35 -2.11
CA GLU A 178 -8.16 -8.54 -0.68
C GLU A 178 -7.51 -9.90 -0.35
N TYR A 179 -7.51 -10.85 -1.30
CA TYR A 179 -6.95 -12.18 -1.07
C TYR A 179 -5.84 -12.52 -2.07
N PRO A 180 -4.63 -12.90 -1.60
CA PRO A 180 -3.46 -13.11 -2.44
C PRO A 180 -3.65 -14.17 -3.55
N GLU A 181 -4.43 -15.21 -3.29
CA GLU A 181 -4.69 -16.29 -4.25
C GLU A 181 -5.49 -15.86 -5.48
N VAL A 182 -6.26 -14.77 -5.38
CA VAL A 182 -7.12 -14.30 -6.49
C VAL A 182 -6.95 -12.83 -6.86
N ALA A 183 -6.18 -12.05 -6.09
CA ALA A 183 -5.99 -10.63 -6.36
C ALA A 183 -5.41 -10.37 -7.76
N ALA A 184 -4.53 -11.24 -8.26
CA ALA A 184 -3.91 -11.10 -9.57
C ALA A 184 -4.88 -11.23 -10.76
N PHE A 185 -6.09 -11.75 -10.55
CA PHE A 185 -7.12 -11.80 -11.58
C PHE A 185 -7.77 -10.43 -11.82
N ASP A 186 -7.85 -9.55 -10.82
CA ASP A 186 -8.39 -8.20 -11.03
C ASP A 186 -7.38 -7.39 -11.86
N PRO A 187 -7.77 -6.82 -13.02
CA PRO A 187 -6.83 -6.08 -13.88
C PRO A 187 -6.10 -4.92 -13.19
N VAL A 188 -6.69 -4.30 -12.15
CA VAL A 188 -6.05 -3.19 -11.40
C VAL A 188 -4.81 -3.64 -10.61
N PHE A 189 -4.71 -4.94 -10.29
CA PHE A 189 -3.54 -5.55 -9.64
C PHE A 189 -2.24 -5.17 -10.37
N TRP A 190 -2.25 -5.23 -11.70
CA TRP A 190 -1.06 -5.00 -12.51
C TRP A 190 -0.63 -3.53 -12.51
N LEU A 191 -1.59 -2.60 -12.45
CA LEU A 191 -1.33 -1.16 -12.29
C LEU A 191 -0.79 -0.84 -10.90
N HIS A 192 -1.34 -1.48 -9.88
CA HIS A 192 -0.87 -1.37 -8.50
C HIS A 192 0.59 -1.87 -8.37
N HIS A 193 0.89 -3.09 -8.83
CA HIS A 193 2.23 -3.67 -8.76
C HIS A 193 3.24 -2.97 -9.68
N ALA A 194 2.79 -2.32 -10.76
CA ALA A 194 3.62 -1.44 -11.56
C ALA A 194 4.09 -0.19 -10.79
N ASN A 195 3.27 0.34 -9.88
CA ASN A 195 3.68 1.42 -8.98
C ASN A 195 4.56 0.90 -7.83
N VAL A 196 4.31 -0.31 -7.31
CA VAL A 196 5.22 -0.92 -6.32
C VAL A 196 6.62 -1.13 -6.90
N ASP A 197 6.74 -1.62 -8.14
CA ASP A 197 8.04 -1.72 -8.84
C ASP A 197 8.66 -0.32 -9.08
N ARG A 198 7.86 0.70 -9.37
CA ARG A 198 8.32 2.10 -9.48
C ARG A 198 8.91 2.61 -8.17
N LEU A 199 8.19 2.44 -7.07
CA LEU A 199 8.63 2.87 -5.75
C LEU A 199 9.91 2.14 -5.34
N PHE A 200 10.02 0.84 -5.63
CA PHE A 200 11.24 0.08 -5.40
C PHE A 200 12.42 0.58 -6.24
N ALA A 201 12.24 0.80 -7.54
CA ALA A 201 13.29 1.32 -8.41
C ALA A 201 13.77 2.71 -7.98
N MET A 202 12.85 3.59 -7.56
CA MET A 202 13.19 4.89 -6.98
C MET A 202 13.98 4.75 -5.67
N TRP A 203 13.60 3.80 -4.81
CA TRP A 203 14.32 3.54 -3.56
C TRP A 203 15.73 3.02 -3.82
N GLN A 204 15.92 2.14 -4.80
CA GLN A 204 17.25 1.64 -5.19
C GLN A 204 18.16 2.76 -5.69
N ALA A 205 17.62 3.77 -6.39
CA ALA A 205 18.39 4.93 -6.81
C ALA A 205 18.83 5.82 -5.64
N LEU A 206 18.09 5.84 -4.53
CA LEU A 206 18.44 6.59 -3.31
C LEU A 206 19.44 5.83 -2.45
N TYR A 207 19.37 4.50 -2.43
CA TYR A 207 20.16 3.63 -1.57
C TYR A 207 20.84 2.52 -2.40
N PRO A 208 21.75 2.88 -3.33
CA PRO A 208 22.27 1.95 -4.32
C PRO A 208 23.09 0.80 -3.74
N ASP A 209 23.66 0.96 -2.54
CA ASP A 209 24.47 -0.07 -1.88
C ASP A 209 23.64 -1.04 -1.02
N SER A 210 22.36 -0.75 -0.81
CA SER A 210 21.46 -1.55 0.03
C SER A 210 20.66 -2.52 -0.83
N TYR A 211 20.83 -3.82 -0.59
CA TYR A 211 20.14 -4.86 -1.36
C TYR A 211 19.89 -6.12 -0.53
N ILE A 212 19.43 -7.20 -1.18
CA ILE A 212 19.01 -8.43 -0.51
C ILE A 212 20.18 -9.04 0.27
N GLU A 213 19.99 -9.16 1.58
CA GLU A 213 20.85 -9.92 2.48
C GLU A 213 20.22 -11.28 2.79
N PRO A 214 21.02 -12.35 2.97
CA PRO A 214 20.52 -13.67 3.36
C PRO A 214 19.58 -13.62 4.56
N THR A 215 18.32 -13.96 4.35
CA THR A 215 17.25 -13.84 5.36
C THR A 215 16.37 -15.08 5.38
N VAL A 216 15.98 -15.53 6.57
CA VAL A 216 15.09 -16.69 6.72
C VAL A 216 13.67 -16.32 6.29
N ASN A 217 13.15 -17.06 5.30
CA ASN A 217 11.75 -17.08 4.93
C ASN A 217 10.96 -17.91 5.96
N ALA A 218 10.36 -17.21 6.93
CA ALA A 218 9.60 -17.84 8.00
C ALA A 218 8.27 -18.46 7.55
N TYR A 219 7.79 -18.13 6.35
CA TYR A 219 6.44 -18.50 5.89
C TYR A 219 6.45 -19.50 4.72
N GLY A 220 7.57 -19.58 3.99
CA GLY A 220 7.70 -20.38 2.79
C GLY A 220 6.96 -19.78 1.59
N SER A 221 7.04 -20.47 0.47
CA SER A 221 6.29 -20.20 -0.76
C SER A 221 5.92 -21.53 -1.42
N TYR A 222 5.33 -21.47 -2.62
CA TYR A 222 5.09 -22.70 -3.39
C TYR A 222 6.38 -23.44 -3.76
N TYR A 223 7.48 -22.70 -3.96
CA TYR A 223 8.77 -23.25 -4.40
C TYR A 223 9.78 -23.39 -3.26
N GLU A 224 9.62 -22.62 -2.18
CA GLU A 224 10.54 -22.62 -1.05
C GLU A 224 9.85 -23.15 0.22
N PRO A 225 10.44 -24.13 0.92
CA PRO A 225 9.89 -24.58 2.18
C PRO A 225 10.00 -23.48 3.26
N VAL A 226 9.17 -23.59 4.30
CA VAL A 226 9.32 -22.81 5.53
C VAL A 226 10.75 -22.96 6.07
N GLY A 227 11.37 -21.84 6.44
CA GLY A 227 12.74 -21.78 6.97
C GLY A 227 13.83 -21.71 5.90
N PHE A 228 13.48 -21.67 4.61
CA PHE A 228 14.44 -21.44 3.53
C PHE A 228 15.15 -20.09 3.68
N VAL A 229 16.42 -19.99 3.27
CA VAL A 229 17.18 -18.74 3.35
C VAL A 229 17.19 -18.05 1.99
N ASP A 230 16.43 -16.97 1.89
CA ASP A 230 16.37 -16.14 0.68
C ASP A 230 17.59 -15.23 0.58
N SER A 231 18.15 -15.09 -0.63
CA SER A 231 19.30 -14.25 -0.94
C SER A 231 19.15 -13.61 -2.33
N GLY A 232 20.09 -12.74 -2.70
CA GLY A 232 20.20 -12.19 -4.06
C GLY A 232 20.22 -13.26 -5.15
N THR A 233 20.80 -14.42 -4.84
CA THR A 233 20.99 -15.56 -5.76
C THR A 233 19.87 -16.59 -5.73
N THR A 234 18.89 -16.45 -4.84
CA THR A 234 17.74 -17.36 -4.80
C THR A 234 16.98 -17.31 -6.13
N VAL A 235 16.70 -18.48 -6.69
CA VAL A 235 15.94 -18.60 -7.94
C VAL A 235 14.51 -18.17 -7.74
N LEU A 236 13.99 -17.43 -8.70
CA LEU A 236 12.69 -16.79 -8.61
C LEU A 236 11.72 -17.53 -9.51
N ALA A 237 11.37 -18.73 -9.08
CA ALA A 237 10.45 -19.56 -9.82
C ALA A 237 9.06 -18.89 -9.93
N PRO A 238 8.32 -19.12 -11.02
CA PRO A 238 8.68 -19.90 -12.21
C PRO A 238 9.30 -19.06 -13.34
N PHE A 239 9.93 -17.92 -13.03
CA PHE A 239 10.34 -16.94 -14.04
C PHE A 239 11.66 -17.33 -14.69
N HIS A 240 11.60 -17.79 -15.94
CA HIS A 240 12.79 -18.14 -16.72
C HIS A 240 13.36 -16.93 -17.47
N SER A 241 14.69 -16.82 -17.46
CA SER A 241 15.46 -15.83 -18.22
C SER A 241 15.75 -16.28 -19.65
N ASP A 242 15.57 -17.57 -19.93
CA ASP A 242 15.70 -18.19 -21.24
C ASP A 242 14.43 -19.00 -21.60
N ASN A 243 14.54 -19.89 -22.58
CA ASN A 243 13.45 -20.75 -23.03
C ASN A 243 13.05 -21.87 -22.05
N GLY A 244 13.42 -21.79 -20.77
CA GLY A 244 12.88 -22.66 -19.72
C GLY A 244 13.91 -23.44 -18.89
N SER A 245 15.20 -23.17 -19.07
CA SER A 245 16.28 -23.85 -18.35
C SER A 245 16.83 -23.05 -17.17
N THR A 246 16.88 -21.73 -17.30
CA THR A 246 17.50 -20.83 -16.31
C THR A 246 16.44 -19.93 -15.71
N MET A 247 16.30 -19.95 -14.39
CA MET A 247 15.42 -19.03 -13.67
C MET A 247 16.14 -17.73 -13.34
N PHE A 248 15.41 -16.62 -13.34
CA PHE A 248 15.92 -15.36 -12.84
C PHE A 248 16.23 -15.45 -11.34
N THR A 249 17.24 -14.71 -10.89
CA THR A 249 17.55 -14.42 -9.49
C THR A 249 17.27 -12.95 -9.17
N SER A 250 17.29 -12.57 -7.89
CA SER A 250 17.05 -11.18 -7.53
C SER A 250 18.15 -10.27 -8.08
N ASP A 251 19.39 -10.75 -8.07
CA ASP A 251 20.54 -10.07 -8.66
C ASP A 251 20.36 -9.80 -10.16
N ASP A 252 19.81 -10.75 -10.92
CA ASP A 252 19.54 -10.58 -12.35
C ASP A 252 18.52 -9.46 -12.63
N VAL A 253 17.60 -9.25 -11.70
CA VAL A 253 16.45 -8.34 -11.87
C VAL A 253 16.59 -7.03 -11.12
N ARG A 254 17.76 -6.76 -10.54
CA ARG A 254 18.05 -5.53 -9.80
C ARG A 254 17.90 -4.27 -10.65
N SER A 255 18.21 -4.34 -11.94
CA SER A 255 18.07 -3.22 -12.87
C SER A 255 16.83 -3.37 -13.76
N THR A 256 16.07 -2.30 -13.94
CA THR A 256 14.95 -2.26 -14.91
C THR A 256 15.46 -2.27 -16.35
N ARG A 257 16.72 -1.85 -16.60
CA ARG A 257 17.34 -1.84 -17.94
C ARG A 257 17.41 -3.22 -18.56
N THR A 258 17.61 -4.25 -17.76
CA THR A 258 17.58 -5.66 -18.19
C THR A 258 16.31 -5.99 -18.97
N PHE A 259 15.21 -5.29 -18.69
CA PHE A 259 13.88 -5.50 -19.27
C PHE A 259 13.43 -4.37 -20.21
N GLY A 260 14.33 -3.43 -20.55
CA GLY A 260 14.05 -2.37 -21.52
C GLY A 260 12.98 -1.36 -21.08
N TYR A 261 12.85 -1.09 -19.79
CA TYR A 261 11.96 -0.04 -19.28
C TYR A 261 12.61 0.78 -18.17
N SER A 262 12.06 1.97 -17.93
CA SER A 262 12.36 2.83 -16.79
C SER A 262 11.11 3.62 -16.41
N TYR A 263 11.25 4.56 -15.46
CA TYR A 263 10.21 5.45 -14.98
C TYR A 263 10.59 6.92 -15.21
N PRO A 264 9.63 7.86 -15.32
CA PRO A 264 9.92 9.28 -15.53
C PRO A 264 10.87 9.88 -14.48
N GLU A 265 10.81 9.39 -13.25
CA GLU A 265 11.67 9.82 -12.14
C GLU A 265 13.10 9.24 -12.22
N LEU A 266 13.34 8.32 -13.15
CA LEU A 266 14.58 7.55 -13.29
C LEU A 266 15.18 7.68 -14.69
N PRO A 267 15.63 8.88 -15.14
CA PRO A 267 16.39 9.05 -16.37
C PRO A 267 17.83 8.57 -16.20
N ASP A 268 17.99 7.32 -15.79
CA ASP A 268 19.24 6.72 -15.36
C ASP A 268 20.27 6.60 -16.50
N TRP A 269 19.83 6.64 -17.76
CA TRP A 269 20.71 6.71 -18.94
C TRP A 269 21.37 8.09 -19.15
N GLN A 270 20.93 9.13 -18.43
CA GLN A 270 21.46 10.50 -18.58
C GLN A 270 22.23 11.00 -17.36
N LEU A 271 22.02 10.38 -16.19
CA LEU A 271 22.50 10.89 -14.91
C LEU A 271 23.52 9.96 -14.28
N THR A 272 24.51 10.55 -13.59
CA THR A 272 25.35 9.82 -12.64
C THR A 272 24.53 9.33 -11.44
N PRO A 273 24.98 8.33 -10.67
CA PRO A 273 24.26 7.84 -9.49
C PRO A 273 23.86 8.95 -8.50
N ASP A 274 24.75 9.90 -8.20
CA ASP A 274 24.46 11.01 -7.27
C ASP A 274 23.41 11.98 -7.83
N GLN A 275 23.50 12.29 -9.13
CA GLN A 275 22.51 13.11 -9.82
C GLN A 275 21.15 12.43 -9.90
N LEU A 276 21.13 11.11 -10.14
CA LEU A 276 19.92 10.30 -10.16
C LEU A 276 19.27 10.29 -8.78
N ALA A 277 20.05 10.07 -7.71
CA ALA A 277 19.54 10.14 -6.34
C ALA A 277 18.97 11.52 -6.02
N ALA A 278 19.63 12.61 -6.43
CA ALA A 278 19.11 13.98 -6.25
C ALA A 278 17.82 14.22 -7.04
N ASN A 279 17.74 13.73 -8.28
CA ASN A 279 16.54 13.80 -9.12
C ASN A 279 15.36 13.06 -8.46
N VAL A 280 15.60 11.86 -7.93
CA VAL A 280 14.58 11.09 -7.22
C VAL A 280 14.15 11.79 -5.94
N ARG A 281 15.07 12.37 -5.15
CA ARG A 281 14.70 13.19 -3.96
C ARG A 281 13.78 14.35 -4.35
N ALA A 282 14.09 15.05 -5.43
CA ALA A 282 13.27 16.15 -5.93
C ALA A 282 11.89 15.68 -6.40
N ALA A 283 11.81 14.55 -7.10
CA ALA A 283 10.55 13.95 -7.53
C ALA A 283 9.68 13.53 -6.33
N VAL A 284 10.25 12.81 -5.36
CA VAL A 284 9.57 12.38 -4.13
C VAL A 284 9.05 13.59 -3.34
N ASN A 285 9.88 14.64 -3.19
CA ASN A 285 9.46 15.87 -2.53
C ASN A 285 8.32 16.58 -3.27
N SER A 286 8.34 16.58 -4.61
CA SER A 286 7.27 17.17 -5.42
C SER A 286 5.97 16.39 -5.35
N LEU A 287 6.03 15.06 -5.36
CA LEU A 287 4.84 14.19 -5.40
C LEU A 287 4.19 14.02 -4.03
N TYR A 288 5.01 13.90 -2.99
CA TYR A 288 4.57 13.46 -1.66
C TYR A 288 4.99 14.42 -0.54
N GLY A 289 5.93 15.34 -0.76
CA GLY A 289 6.52 16.17 0.30
C GLY A 289 5.76 17.43 0.71
N GLY A 290 4.55 17.66 0.19
CA GLY A 290 3.74 18.87 0.46
C GLY A 290 4.20 20.13 -0.29
N SER A 291 3.39 21.18 -0.27
CA SER A 291 3.67 22.41 -1.02
C SER A 291 4.77 23.25 -0.33
N PRO A 292 5.83 23.70 -1.02
CA PRO A 292 6.88 24.54 -0.42
C PRO A 292 6.37 25.89 0.14
N ASN A 293 5.21 26.35 -0.34
CA ASN A 293 4.67 27.69 -0.03
C ASN A 293 3.52 27.69 0.98
N SER A 294 3.17 26.57 1.61
CA SER A 294 2.15 26.58 2.65
C SER A 294 2.76 26.89 4.01
N SER A 295 2.57 28.14 4.44
CA SER A 295 2.58 28.45 5.86
C SER A 295 1.31 27.87 6.46
N VAL A 296 1.41 27.16 7.60
CA VAL A 296 0.24 26.75 8.39
C VAL A 296 -0.44 28.03 8.87
N ARG A 297 -1.34 28.59 8.04
CA ARG A 297 -2.27 29.61 8.48
C ARG A 297 -3.30 28.88 9.31
N ARG A 298 -3.43 29.25 10.59
CA ARG A 298 -4.67 28.96 11.33
C ARG A 298 -5.79 29.50 10.46
N SER A 299 -6.67 28.64 9.94
CA SER A 299 -7.88 29.13 9.31
C SER A 299 -8.65 29.84 10.41
N SER A 300 -8.77 31.16 10.27
CA SER A 300 -9.69 31.96 11.07
C SER A 300 -11.10 31.91 10.47
N GLU A 301 -11.40 30.91 9.63
CA GLU A 301 -12.75 30.71 9.15
C GLU A 301 -13.65 30.47 10.35
N ASP A 302 -14.74 31.25 10.34
CA ASP A 302 -15.64 31.55 11.44
C ASP A 302 -15.79 30.40 12.44
N MET A 303 -15.77 30.77 13.73
CA MET A 303 -16.18 29.96 14.87
C MET A 303 -17.62 29.45 14.73
N ARG A 304 -17.91 28.61 13.73
CA ARG A 304 -19.11 27.80 13.65
C ARG A 304 -18.94 26.70 14.69
N GLY A 305 -19.60 26.95 15.83
CA GLY A 305 -19.87 26.03 16.93
C GLY A 305 -18.83 24.93 17.13
N ARG A 306 -17.97 25.07 18.15
CA ARG A 306 -17.17 23.94 18.66
C ARG A 306 -18.11 22.74 18.80
N SER A 307 -17.98 21.75 17.92
CA SER A 307 -18.64 20.48 18.15
C SER A 307 -18.12 19.96 19.48
N THR A 308 -19.03 19.59 20.37
CA THR A 308 -18.67 18.89 21.61
C THR A 308 -18.21 17.47 21.34
N ASN A 309 -18.39 16.96 20.11
CA ASN A 309 -17.95 15.65 19.68
C ASN A 309 -16.53 15.72 19.09
N LEU A 310 -15.63 14.95 19.71
CA LEU A 310 -14.24 14.88 19.30
C LEU A 310 -14.06 14.25 17.90
N ALA A 311 -14.90 13.26 17.55
CA ALA A 311 -14.86 12.60 16.25
C ALA A 311 -15.14 13.59 15.10
N GLU A 312 -16.08 14.52 15.30
CA GLU A 312 -16.38 15.57 14.31
C GLU A 312 -15.22 16.58 14.20
N SER A 313 -14.62 16.94 15.35
CA SER A 313 -13.49 17.87 15.39
C SER A 313 -12.25 17.35 14.65
N PHE A 314 -12.07 16.03 14.59
CA PHE A 314 -11.01 15.34 13.85
C PHE A 314 -11.52 14.68 12.56
N GLY A 315 -12.76 14.95 12.16
CA GLY A 315 -13.40 14.33 11.01
C GLY A 315 -12.84 14.80 9.66
N TYR A 316 -12.99 13.97 8.63
CA TYR A 316 -12.79 14.27 7.21
C TYR A 316 -11.43 14.90 6.89
N VAL A 317 -10.35 14.26 7.35
CA VAL A 317 -8.99 14.69 7.01
C VAL A 317 -8.63 14.11 5.64
N THR A 318 -8.66 14.94 4.60
CA THR A 318 -8.36 14.53 3.21
C THR A 318 -6.86 14.61 2.90
N LEU A 319 -6.44 13.98 1.79
CA LEU A 319 -5.06 14.09 1.30
C LEU A 319 -4.70 15.55 0.95
N ASP A 320 -5.63 16.30 0.37
CA ASP A 320 -5.40 17.70 0.02
C ASP A 320 -5.17 18.56 1.26
N LEU A 321 -5.97 18.37 2.32
CA LEU A 321 -5.73 19.02 3.60
C LEU A 321 -4.35 18.63 4.18
N ALA A 322 -3.96 17.35 4.11
CA ALA A 322 -2.65 16.92 4.58
C ALA A 322 -1.49 17.57 3.79
N ARG A 323 -1.65 17.76 2.48
CA ARG A 323 -0.69 18.46 1.62
C ARG A 323 -0.62 19.96 1.92
N GLU A 324 -1.78 20.60 2.12
CA GLU A 324 -1.87 22.01 2.51
C GLU A 324 -1.19 22.27 3.86
N LEU A 325 -1.41 21.38 4.83
CA LEU A 325 -0.77 21.44 6.14
C LEU A 325 0.72 21.04 6.12
N ASN A 326 1.26 20.68 4.96
CA ASN A 326 2.65 20.27 4.77
C ASN A 326 3.08 19.16 5.74
N VAL A 327 2.19 18.18 5.99
CA VAL A 327 2.31 17.16 7.06
C VAL A 327 3.68 16.48 7.06
N ASN A 328 4.18 16.14 5.88
CA ASN A 328 5.44 15.42 5.69
C ASN A 328 6.70 16.25 5.99
N ASN A 329 6.58 17.58 6.03
CA ASN A 329 7.67 18.49 6.38
C ASN A 329 7.47 19.18 7.75
N LEU A 330 6.48 18.78 8.54
CA LEU A 330 6.31 19.27 9.91
C LEU A 330 7.47 18.80 10.80
N ASN A 331 7.81 19.60 11.81
CA ASN A 331 8.93 19.37 12.72
C ASN A 331 8.76 18.17 13.68
N ARG A 332 7.67 17.41 13.54
CA ARG A 332 7.37 16.24 14.37
C ARG A 332 6.41 15.30 13.65
N GLN A 333 6.71 14.01 13.70
CA GLN A 333 5.82 12.95 13.21
C GLN A 333 5.31 12.09 14.38
N TRP A 334 4.15 11.49 14.16
CA TRP A 334 3.43 10.61 15.08
C TRP A 334 2.95 9.38 14.34
N SER A 335 3.19 8.21 14.92
CA SER A 335 2.84 6.94 14.30
C SER A 335 2.31 5.94 15.33
N VAL A 336 1.43 5.05 14.87
CA VAL A 336 1.12 3.78 15.54
C VAL A 336 1.97 2.70 14.91
N THR A 337 2.56 1.86 15.75
CA THR A 337 3.18 0.60 15.32
C THR A 337 2.28 -0.56 15.73
N VAL A 338 1.97 -1.41 14.75
CA VAL A 338 1.26 -2.67 14.95
C VAL A 338 2.29 -3.79 14.85
N LEU A 339 2.37 -4.61 15.88
CA LEU A 339 3.05 -5.91 15.89
C LEU A 339 1.99 -6.96 16.16
N ILE A 340 1.96 -8.02 15.37
CA ILE A 340 0.94 -9.06 15.48
C ILE A 340 1.48 -10.36 14.89
N ASP A 341 0.95 -11.50 15.29
CA ASP A 341 1.30 -12.75 14.62
C ASP A 341 0.83 -12.71 13.15
N ARG A 342 1.48 -13.45 12.25
CA ARG A 342 1.13 -13.47 10.82
C ARG A 342 -0.28 -14.05 10.59
N PHE A 343 -0.64 -15.08 11.35
CA PHE A 343 -1.88 -15.83 11.20
C PHE A 343 -2.68 -15.90 12.52
N PRO A 344 -3.10 -14.76 13.08
CA PRO A 344 -3.92 -14.73 14.29
C PRO A 344 -5.36 -15.16 14.00
N LEU A 345 -5.77 -15.04 12.72
CA LEU A 345 -7.00 -15.57 12.16
C LEU A 345 -6.65 -16.40 10.92
N ALA A 346 -7.53 -17.33 10.57
CA ALA A 346 -7.40 -18.17 9.37
C ALA A 346 -7.81 -17.45 8.08
N THR A 347 -7.91 -16.11 8.09
CA THR A 347 -8.28 -15.27 6.95
C THR A 347 -7.67 -13.86 7.09
N SER A 348 -7.82 -13.01 6.06
CA SER A 348 -7.47 -11.59 6.12
C SER A 348 -8.28 -10.85 7.18
N PHE A 349 -7.77 -9.73 7.67
CA PHE A 349 -8.50 -8.83 8.56
C PHE A 349 -7.88 -7.43 8.54
N CYS A 350 -8.63 -6.48 9.09
CA CYS A 350 -8.20 -5.10 9.26
C CYS A 350 -8.21 -4.69 10.73
N ILE A 351 -7.37 -3.72 11.07
CA ILE A 351 -7.48 -2.94 12.32
C ILE A 351 -7.61 -1.47 11.92
N ASP A 352 -8.78 -0.88 12.19
CA ASP A 352 -9.10 0.51 11.92
C ASP A 352 -8.79 1.35 13.18
N PHE A 353 -8.04 2.45 13.02
CA PHE A 353 -7.65 3.35 14.12
C PHE A 353 -8.42 4.66 14.03
N PHE A 354 -8.97 5.15 15.15
CA PHE A 354 -9.84 6.32 15.19
C PHE A 354 -9.40 7.35 16.23
N VAL A 355 -9.81 8.60 16.00
CA VAL A 355 -9.91 9.60 17.08
C VAL A 355 -11.35 9.67 17.58
N GLY A 356 -11.55 9.34 18.85
CA GLY A 356 -12.87 9.14 19.45
C GLY A 356 -13.39 7.73 19.18
N ASP A 357 -14.69 7.54 19.34
CA ASP A 357 -15.32 6.24 19.15
C ASP A 357 -15.49 5.90 17.66
N ALA A 358 -15.36 4.61 17.34
CA ALA A 358 -15.74 4.11 16.02
C ALA A 358 -17.26 4.23 15.82
N PRO A 359 -17.75 4.42 14.57
CA PRO A 359 -19.17 4.32 14.27
C PRO A 359 -19.78 3.00 14.78
N ALA A 360 -21.07 2.98 15.10
CA ALA A 360 -21.72 1.76 15.57
C ALA A 360 -21.80 0.67 14.49
N ASP A 361 -21.92 1.08 13.22
CA ASP A 361 -21.94 0.18 12.08
C ASP A 361 -20.51 -0.11 11.58
N VAL A 362 -20.13 -1.38 11.57
CA VAL A 362 -18.82 -1.88 11.14
C VAL A 362 -18.57 -1.56 9.66
N ALA A 363 -19.61 -1.57 8.83
CA ALA A 363 -19.48 -1.27 7.41
C ALA A 363 -19.05 0.18 7.14
N ALA A 364 -19.26 1.09 8.10
CA ALA A 364 -18.87 2.50 7.99
C ALA A 364 -17.43 2.78 8.43
N TRP A 365 -16.77 1.84 9.13
CA TRP A 365 -15.42 2.02 9.66
C TRP A 365 -14.35 2.37 8.62
N PRO A 366 -14.29 1.70 7.43
CA PRO A 366 -13.24 1.93 6.45
C PRO A 366 -13.24 3.34 5.83
N THR A 367 -14.35 4.07 5.99
CA THR A 367 -14.58 5.39 5.42
C THR A 367 -15.05 6.40 6.46
N ALA A 368 -14.96 6.05 7.74
CA ALA A 368 -15.41 6.90 8.83
C ALA A 368 -14.66 8.24 8.82
N GLY A 369 -15.38 9.34 9.07
CA GLY A 369 -14.77 10.66 9.06
C GLY A 369 -13.61 10.79 10.06
N ASN A 370 -13.70 10.13 11.21
CA ASN A 370 -12.69 10.15 12.27
C ASN A 370 -11.64 9.01 12.18
N LEU A 371 -11.61 8.27 11.06
CA LEU A 371 -10.57 7.29 10.76
C LEU A 371 -9.21 7.98 10.62
N ILE A 372 -8.21 7.45 11.30
CA ILE A 372 -6.80 7.85 11.19
C ILE A 372 -6.13 7.08 10.05
N GLY A 373 -6.38 5.77 10.00
CA GLY A 373 -5.84 4.86 9.01
C GLY A 373 -6.15 3.40 9.36
N THR A 374 -5.95 2.52 8.39
CA THR A 374 -6.27 1.10 8.48
C THR A 374 -5.02 0.26 8.31
N TYR A 375 -4.74 -0.60 9.28
CA TYR A 375 -3.82 -1.71 9.10
C TYR A 375 -4.55 -2.86 8.38
N ALA A 376 -3.94 -3.40 7.34
CA ALA A 376 -4.48 -4.53 6.57
C ALA A 376 -3.53 -5.73 6.65
N GLN A 377 -4.05 -6.86 7.13
CA GLN A 377 -3.34 -8.13 7.11
C GLN A 377 -3.75 -8.92 5.87
N PHE A 378 -2.88 -8.91 4.86
CA PHE A 378 -3.12 -9.55 3.57
C PHE A 378 -2.78 -11.05 3.63
N ASN A 379 -3.78 -11.84 4.03
CA ASN A 379 -3.69 -13.29 4.17
C ASN A 379 -4.62 -14.00 3.16
N PRO A 380 -4.44 -15.31 2.92
CA PRO A 380 -5.40 -16.08 2.15
C PRO A 380 -6.81 -16.02 2.73
N ALA A 381 -7.83 -16.14 1.89
CA ALA A 381 -9.24 -16.22 2.31
C ALA A 381 -9.47 -17.40 3.26
N ASN A 382 -8.70 -18.48 3.07
CA ASN A 382 -8.63 -19.60 3.99
C ASN A 382 -7.18 -20.10 4.13
N VAL A 383 -6.51 -19.65 5.18
CA VAL A 383 -5.12 -20.02 5.51
C VAL A 383 -4.96 -21.53 5.72
N THR A 384 -5.99 -22.20 6.25
CA THR A 384 -5.96 -23.65 6.53
C THR A 384 -5.86 -24.49 5.25
N LEU A 385 -6.38 -24.00 4.13
CA LEU A 385 -6.21 -24.69 2.84
C LEU A 385 -4.76 -24.64 2.33
N VAL A 386 -4.03 -23.56 2.65
CA VAL A 386 -2.61 -23.39 2.28
C VAL A 386 -1.70 -24.12 3.27
N HIS A 387 -2.07 -24.12 4.55
CA HIS A 387 -1.28 -24.69 5.64
C HIS A 387 -2.10 -25.72 6.46
N PRO A 388 -2.40 -26.90 5.89
CA PRO A 388 -3.29 -27.89 6.52
C PRO A 388 -2.72 -28.51 7.81
N ASN A 389 -1.41 -28.41 8.02
CA ASN A 389 -0.71 -29.00 9.17
C ASN A 389 -0.36 -27.98 10.26
N GLY A 390 -0.98 -26.81 10.25
CA GLY A 390 -0.70 -25.70 11.17
C GLY A 390 0.06 -24.56 10.49
N PHE A 391 -0.16 -23.34 11.00
CA PHE A 391 0.35 -22.11 10.40
C PHE A 391 1.80 -21.85 10.83
N PRO A 392 2.67 -21.36 9.93
CA PRO A 392 4.00 -20.95 10.35
C PRO A 392 3.93 -19.84 11.40
N GLU A 393 4.71 -20.00 12.48
CA GLU A 393 4.83 -18.99 13.52
C GLU A 393 5.71 -17.82 13.03
N GLY A 394 5.36 -16.62 13.46
CA GLY A 394 6.08 -15.42 13.07
C GLY A 394 5.23 -14.19 13.31
N GLN A 395 5.88 -13.08 13.63
CA GLN A 395 5.18 -11.80 13.77
C GLN A 395 5.38 -10.97 12.52
N VAL A 396 4.50 -10.02 12.29
CA VAL A 396 4.63 -9.01 11.25
C VAL A 396 4.48 -7.64 11.87
N ARG A 397 5.09 -6.64 11.24
CA ARG A 397 5.05 -5.25 11.69
C ARG A 397 4.55 -4.35 10.58
N SER A 398 3.75 -3.36 10.98
CA SER A 398 3.34 -2.26 10.11
C SER A 398 3.22 -0.96 10.90
N GLU A 399 3.17 0.15 10.16
CA GLU A 399 3.06 1.49 10.70
C GLU A 399 1.84 2.21 10.13
N ILE A 400 1.14 2.97 10.98
CA ILE A 400 0.09 3.90 10.58
C ILE A 400 0.55 5.30 10.98
N SER A 401 0.73 6.20 10.02
CA SER A 401 0.96 7.62 10.30
C SER A 401 -0.31 8.22 10.91
N MET A 402 -0.17 9.06 11.94
CA MET A 402 -1.26 9.83 12.54
C MET A 402 -1.05 11.35 12.42
N THR A 403 0.08 11.78 11.86
CA THR A 403 0.45 13.20 11.87
C THR A 403 -0.56 14.06 11.12
N HIS A 404 -1.17 13.56 10.05
CA HIS A 404 -2.20 14.29 9.29
C HIS A 404 -3.41 14.63 10.17
N THR A 405 -3.92 13.66 10.93
CA THR A 405 -5.06 13.86 11.83
C THR A 405 -4.72 14.83 12.96
N LEU A 406 -3.54 14.70 13.56
CA LEU A 406 -3.09 15.61 14.63
C LEU A 406 -2.82 17.02 14.12
N ALA A 407 -2.24 17.17 12.93
CA ALA A 407 -2.01 18.47 12.29
C ALA A 407 -3.33 19.17 11.96
N ALA A 408 -4.35 18.42 11.51
CA ALA A 408 -5.71 18.96 11.35
C ALA A 408 -6.30 19.43 12.69
N GLY A 409 -6.07 18.69 13.77
CA GLY A 409 -6.44 19.14 15.13
C GLY A 409 -5.76 20.45 15.53
N VAL A 410 -4.50 20.66 15.16
CA VAL A 410 -3.79 21.93 15.41
C VAL A 410 -4.33 23.06 14.54
N SER A 411 -4.57 22.81 13.25
CA SER A 411 -5.10 23.84 12.33
C SER A 411 -6.50 24.29 12.71
N ARG A 412 -7.32 23.37 13.24
CA ARG A 412 -8.67 23.61 13.78
C ARG A 412 -8.68 24.17 15.20
N GLY A 413 -7.52 24.34 15.84
CA GLY A 413 -7.40 24.90 17.20
C GLY A 413 -7.85 23.96 18.33
N VAL A 414 -8.02 22.68 18.05
CA VAL A 414 -8.33 21.62 19.04
C VAL A 414 -7.07 21.26 19.84
N LEU A 415 -5.93 21.19 19.16
CA LEU A 415 -4.61 21.02 19.75
C LEU A 415 -3.83 22.34 19.69
N ARG A 416 -3.03 22.61 20.73
CA ARG A 416 -2.16 23.79 20.75
C ARG A 416 -1.02 23.67 19.72
N ASP A 417 -0.40 22.50 19.69
CA ASP A 417 0.75 22.15 18.86
C ASP A 417 0.90 20.62 18.81
N LEU A 418 1.90 20.13 18.08
CA LEU A 418 2.22 18.70 17.97
C LEU A 418 3.12 18.18 19.10
N SER A 419 3.42 18.99 20.14
CA SER A 419 4.31 18.54 21.21
C SER A 419 3.67 17.39 22.01
N PRO A 420 4.46 16.50 22.62
CA PRO A 420 3.93 15.45 23.48
C PRO A 420 3.01 15.97 24.60
N ARG A 421 3.29 17.17 25.12
CA ARG A 421 2.45 17.81 26.16
C ARG A 421 1.02 18.08 25.69
N SER A 422 0.84 18.42 24.41
CA SER A 422 -0.47 18.68 23.81
C SER A 422 -1.14 17.40 23.32
N VAL A 423 -0.37 16.50 22.70
CA VAL A 423 -0.90 15.34 21.98
C VAL A 423 -1.15 14.12 22.89
N VAL A 424 -0.27 13.84 23.86
CA VAL A 424 -0.38 12.63 24.70
C VAL A 424 -1.71 12.58 25.46
N PRO A 425 -2.17 13.65 26.13
CA PRO A 425 -3.45 13.61 26.85
C PRO A 425 -4.64 13.31 25.92
N LEU A 426 -4.64 13.88 24.71
CA LEU A 426 -5.66 13.60 23.71
C LEU A 426 -5.66 12.12 23.33
N LEU A 427 -4.50 11.58 22.94
CA LEU A 427 -4.42 10.19 22.50
C LEU A 427 -4.74 9.20 23.62
N GLN A 428 -4.41 9.51 24.87
CA GLN A 428 -4.81 8.70 26.03
C GLN A 428 -6.32 8.54 26.11
N SER A 429 -7.08 9.63 25.97
CA SER A 429 -8.55 9.57 26.04
C SER A 429 -9.24 9.14 24.75
N ALA A 430 -8.62 9.39 23.59
CA ALA A 430 -9.35 9.39 22.32
C ALA A 430 -8.84 8.40 21.27
N LEU A 431 -7.59 7.93 21.35
CA LEU A 431 -7.11 6.94 20.39
C LEU A 431 -7.81 5.60 20.65
N THR A 432 -8.66 5.16 19.72
CA THR A 432 -9.31 3.85 19.79
C THR A 432 -8.97 3.05 18.54
N TRP A 433 -9.14 1.73 18.63
CA TRP A 433 -8.96 0.84 17.50
C TRP A 433 -9.93 -0.34 17.60
N LYS A 434 -10.36 -0.80 16.44
CA LYS A 434 -11.27 -1.93 16.29
C LYS A 434 -10.77 -2.81 15.15
N ALA A 435 -11.08 -4.11 15.21
CA ALA A 435 -10.72 -5.04 14.16
C ALA A 435 -11.96 -5.59 13.46
N ARG A 436 -11.82 -5.93 12.18
CA ARG A 436 -12.89 -6.53 11.38
C ARG A 436 -12.36 -7.50 10.33
N THR A 437 -13.18 -8.46 9.94
CA THR A 437 -12.92 -9.27 8.75
C THR A 437 -13.22 -8.46 7.47
N PRO A 438 -12.73 -8.89 6.30
CA PRO A 438 -13.12 -8.30 5.01
C PRO A 438 -14.63 -8.27 4.78
N ALA A 439 -15.34 -9.28 5.27
CA ALA A 439 -16.80 -9.40 5.20
C ALA A 439 -17.56 -8.36 6.06
N GLY A 440 -16.84 -7.53 6.83
CA GLY A 440 -17.45 -6.49 7.68
C GLY A 440 -17.91 -7.00 9.05
N GLU A 441 -17.38 -8.12 9.52
CA GLU A 441 -17.69 -8.64 10.87
C GLU A 441 -16.68 -8.10 11.88
N GLU A 442 -17.14 -7.55 13.01
CA GLU A 442 -16.26 -7.10 14.10
C GLU A 442 -15.53 -8.28 14.73
N VAL A 443 -14.21 -8.12 14.90
CA VAL A 443 -13.35 -9.06 15.62
C VAL A 443 -12.87 -8.37 16.90
N PRO A 444 -13.06 -8.99 18.08
CA PRO A 444 -12.44 -8.49 19.30
C PRO A 444 -10.92 -8.45 19.15
N VAL A 445 -10.30 -7.28 19.36
CA VAL A 445 -8.85 -7.11 19.21
C VAL A 445 -8.04 -8.03 20.13
N THR A 446 -8.64 -8.49 21.24
CA THR A 446 -8.05 -9.46 22.18
C THR A 446 -8.02 -10.89 21.64
N ALA A 447 -8.78 -11.19 20.58
CA ALA A 447 -8.74 -12.46 19.88
C ALA A 447 -7.56 -12.56 18.90
N LEU A 448 -6.91 -11.43 18.59
CA LEU A 448 -5.77 -11.39 17.67
C LEU A 448 -4.49 -11.73 18.43
N SER A 449 -3.97 -12.95 18.22
CA SER A 449 -2.76 -13.42 18.88
C SER A 449 -1.55 -12.55 18.56
N GLY A 450 -0.70 -12.34 19.57
CA GLY A 450 0.51 -11.52 19.44
C GLY A 450 0.29 -10.03 19.20
N LEU A 451 -0.96 -9.55 19.14
CA LEU A 451 -1.25 -8.14 18.89
C LEU A 451 -0.69 -7.24 20.00
N SER A 452 0.14 -6.30 19.58
CA SER A 452 0.77 -5.26 20.37
C SER A 452 0.69 -3.96 19.59
N ILE A 453 0.01 -2.98 20.19
CA ILE A 453 -0.13 -1.62 19.65
C ILE A 453 0.71 -0.68 20.49
N SER A 454 1.58 0.07 19.83
CA SER A 454 2.48 1.04 20.44
C SER A 454 2.39 2.37 19.71
N VAL A 455 2.49 3.48 20.44
CA VAL A 455 2.52 4.83 19.85
C VAL A 455 3.91 5.42 20.00
N SER A 456 4.37 6.10 18.94
CA SER A 456 5.64 6.80 18.96
C SER A 456 5.57 8.18 18.31
N THR A 457 6.53 9.02 18.67
CA THR A 457 6.79 10.30 18.02
C THR A 457 8.28 10.45 17.72
N ARG A 458 8.64 11.25 16.72
CA ARG A 458 10.02 11.64 16.46
C ARG A 458 10.09 13.10 16.05
N SER A 459 11.13 13.81 16.48
CA SER A 459 11.43 15.14 15.98
C SER A 459 11.88 15.06 14.52
N VAL A 460 11.59 16.09 13.76
CA VAL A 460 12.01 16.23 12.36
C VAL A 460 12.68 17.57 12.19
N ILE A 461 13.82 17.58 11.51
CA ILE A 461 14.39 18.80 10.94
C ILE A 461 13.82 18.91 9.52
N PRO A 462 12.92 19.88 9.27
CA PRO A 462 12.30 20.04 7.95
C PRO A 462 13.34 20.24 6.85
N ARG A 463 13.04 19.77 5.65
CA ARG A 463 13.88 20.08 4.48
C ARG A 463 13.83 21.58 4.17
N THR A 464 14.97 22.10 3.70
CA THR A 464 15.10 23.49 3.24
C THR A 464 15.31 23.61 1.73
N ALA A 465 15.48 22.48 1.03
CA ALA A 465 15.69 22.41 -0.41
C ALA A 465 14.80 21.34 -1.06
N GLN A 466 14.62 21.43 -2.38
CA GLN A 466 13.78 20.50 -3.14
C GLN A 466 14.45 19.12 -3.28
N ASP A 467 15.77 19.04 -3.27
CA ASP A 467 16.57 17.82 -3.48
C ASP A 467 17.07 17.20 -2.16
N GLN A 468 16.56 17.67 -1.02
CA GLN A 468 16.89 17.18 0.31
C GLN A 468 15.65 16.60 0.98
N PHE A 469 15.82 15.47 1.68
CA PHE A 469 14.79 14.96 2.57
C PHE A 469 14.92 15.57 3.97
N PRO A 470 13.81 15.66 4.73
CA PRO A 470 13.87 16.03 6.13
C PRO A 470 14.67 14.98 6.92
N GLN A 471 15.30 15.43 8.01
CA GLN A 471 16.07 14.54 8.88
C GLN A 471 15.22 14.12 10.07
N TYR A 472 15.03 12.81 10.21
CA TYR A 472 14.25 12.24 11.30
C TYR A 472 15.14 11.93 12.50
N GLY A 473 14.74 12.43 13.67
CA GLY A 473 15.38 12.10 14.94
C GLY A 473 15.01 10.70 15.42
N ALA A 474 15.57 10.34 16.59
CA ALA A 474 15.28 9.06 17.23
C ALA A 474 13.78 8.92 17.57
N ILE A 475 13.31 7.67 17.50
CA ILE A 475 11.94 7.31 17.88
C ILE A 475 11.80 7.41 19.40
N GLN A 476 10.80 8.18 19.83
CA GLN A 476 10.37 8.26 21.22
C GLN A 476 9.06 7.48 21.38
N TRP A 477 9.14 6.32 22.02
CA TRP A 477 7.97 5.51 22.39
C TRP A 477 7.19 6.15 23.56
N LEU A 478 5.86 6.12 23.48
CA LEU A 478 4.94 6.78 24.40
C LEU A 478 3.97 5.77 25.01
N ASP A 479 4.52 4.88 25.82
CA ASP A 479 3.84 3.76 26.48
C ASP A 479 2.54 4.17 27.19
N SER A 480 2.53 5.37 27.80
CA SER A 480 1.38 5.92 28.53
C SER A 480 0.15 6.17 27.65
N VAL A 481 0.30 6.28 26.33
CA VAL A 481 -0.82 6.50 25.39
C VAL A 481 -1.70 5.26 25.26
N THR A 482 -1.07 4.09 25.31
CA THR A 482 -1.71 2.78 25.12
C THR A 482 -1.96 2.04 26.43
N GLU A 483 -1.45 2.58 27.55
CA GLU A 483 -1.65 2.00 28.88
C GLU A 483 -3.14 1.87 29.23
N GLY A 484 -3.53 0.69 29.71
CA GLY A 484 -4.92 0.36 30.05
C GLY A 484 -5.84 0.08 28.86
N LYS A 485 -5.37 0.18 27.61
CA LYS A 485 -6.16 -0.12 26.40
C LYS A 485 -5.96 -1.58 25.95
N PRO A 486 -6.99 -2.24 25.38
CA PRO A 486 -6.87 -3.62 24.91
C PRO A 486 -5.75 -3.81 23.89
N CYS A 487 -4.83 -4.74 24.16
CA CYS A 487 -3.64 -5.00 23.33
C CYS A 487 -2.67 -3.80 23.21
N GLY A 488 -2.88 -2.74 24.00
CA GLY A 488 -1.95 -1.64 24.15
C GLY A 488 -0.78 -2.06 25.02
N THR A 489 0.45 -1.83 24.57
CA THR A 489 1.64 -2.24 25.32
C THR A 489 2.60 -1.10 25.53
N GLY A 490 2.93 -0.81 26.79
CA GLY A 490 4.16 -0.11 27.14
C GLY A 490 5.34 -1.08 27.09
N ARG A 491 5.89 -1.33 25.90
CA ARG A 491 7.04 -2.23 25.64
C ARG A 491 6.95 -3.66 26.24
N ARG A 492 6.58 -4.63 25.40
CA ARG A 492 7.13 -6.01 25.49
C ARG A 492 8.14 -6.24 24.35
N HIS A 493 9.22 -5.50 24.36
CA HIS A 493 10.45 -5.91 23.67
C HIS A 493 11.55 -6.02 24.72
N LYS A 494 11.38 -6.95 25.68
CA LYS A 494 12.51 -7.39 26.49
C LYS A 494 13.34 -8.31 25.61
N GLN A 495 14.55 -7.85 25.33
CA GLN A 495 15.69 -8.71 25.01
C GLN A 495 15.69 -9.90 25.97
N THR A 496 15.72 -11.11 25.43
CA THR A 496 16.38 -12.26 26.06
C THR A 496 17.44 -12.75 25.11
#